data_AF-A0A1W1EG89-F1
#
_entry.id   AF-A0A1W1EG89-F1
#
_cell.length_a   1.000
_cell.length_b   1.000
_cell.length_c   1.000
_cell.angle_alpha   90.00
_cell.angle_beta   90.00
_cell.angle_gamma   90.00
#
_symmetry.space_group_name_H-M   'P 1'
#
loop_
_entity.id
_entity.type
_entity.pdbx_description
1 polymer ?
#
loop_
_entity_poly.entity_id
_entity_poly.type
_entity_poly.pdbx_seq_one_letter_code
_entity_poly.pdbx_strand_id
1 'polypeptide(L)' 'MIDIVLTLVFSIVMLMFMAFPAMKIVEFTESKVNIPEKWRNVLLIFTTVVLSLCVGLFIRFA' A
#
# COMPACT_ATOMS: atom_id res chain seq x y z
N MET A 1 19.27 14.82 8.34
CA MET A 1 19.13 15.08 6.88
C MET A 1 19.28 13.78 6.08
N ILE A 2 20.32 12.99 6.38
CA ILE A 2 20.49 11.61 5.86
C ILE A 2 19.30 10.70 6.19
N ASP A 3 18.67 10.85 7.36
CA ASP A 3 17.52 10.03 7.77
C ASP A 3 16.31 10.21 6.85
N ILE A 4 15.99 11.45 6.47
CA ILE A 4 14.88 11.75 5.55
C ILE A 4 15.14 11.14 4.17
N VAL A 5 16.40 11.20 3.69
CA VAL A 5 16.78 10.63 2.40
C VAL A 5 16.68 9.11 2.44
N LEU A 6 17.18 8.47 3.50
CA LEU A 6 17.06 7.02 3.71
C LEU A 6 15.59 6.59 3.79
N THR A 7 14.74 7.32 4.52
CA THR A 7 13.31 7.03 4.60
C THR A 7 12.64 7.15 3.23
N LEU A 8 12.93 8.19 2.44
CA LEU A 8 12.36 8.35 1.10
C LEU A 8 12.76 7.21 0.16
N VAL A 9 14.04 6.84 0.14
CA VAL A 9 14.56 5.77 -0.71
C VAL A 9 13.94 4.42 -0.31
N PHE A 10 13.85 4.13 0.99
CA PHE A 10 13.18 2.92 1.46
C PHE A 10 11.68 2.93 1.18
N SER A 11 10.98 4.05 1.31
CA SER A 11 9.55 4.15 1.01
C SER A 11 9.22 3.84 -0.45
N ILE A 12 10.09 4.20 -1.41
CA ILE A 12 9.91 3.86 -2.83
C ILE A 12 10.02 2.34 -3.04
N VAL A 13 11.00 1.69 -2.41
CA VAL A 13 11.16 0.23 -2.47
C VAL A 13 9.96 -0.46 -1.82
N MET A 14 9.53 0.03 -0.65
CA MET A 14 8.38 -0.50 0.08
C MET A 14 7.06 -0.32 -0.68
N LEU A 15 6.88 0.76 -1.46
CA LEU A 15 5.73 0.93 -2.36
C LEU A 15 5.62 -0.21 -3.38
N MET A 16 6.75 -0.63 -3.97
CA MET A 16 6.78 -1.79 -4.87
C MET A 16 6.42 -3.09 -4.14
N PHE A 17 6.95 -3.31 -2.94
CA PHE A 17 6.63 -4.48 -2.14
C PHE A 17 5.18 -4.51 -1.66
N MET A 18 4.57 -3.35 -1.41
CA MET A 18 3.20 -3.24 -0.89
C MET A 18 2.12 -3.40 -1.97
N ALA A 19 2.47 -3.32 -3.26
CA ALA A 19 1.53 -3.56 -4.35
C ALA A 19 0.95 -4.98 -4.29
N PHE A 20 1.77 -5.99 -3.96
CA PHE A 20 1.33 -7.39 -3.84
C PHE A 20 0.35 -7.66 -2.69
N PRO A 21 0.64 -7.28 -1.43
CA PRO A 21 -0.32 -7.42 -0.34
C PRO A 21 -1.57 -6.57 -0.56
N ALA A 22 -1.46 -5.38 -1.16
CA ALA A 22 -2.63 -4.57 -1.50
C ALA A 22 -3.55 -5.28 -2.51
N MET A 23 -2.98 -5.91 -3.56
CA MET A 23 -3.75 -6.75 -4.48
C MET A 23 -4.50 -7.86 -3.75
N LYS A 24 -3.82 -8.59 -2.86
CA LYS A 24 -4.46 -9.67 -2.09
C LYS A 24 -5.59 -9.20 -1.19
N ILE A 25 -5.46 -8.02 -0.57
CA ILE A 25 -6.51 -7.44 0.29
C ILE A 25 -7.73 -7.03 -0.54
N VAL A 26 -7.51 -6.43 -1.71
CA VAL A 26 -8.61 -6.07 -2.62
C VAL A 26 -9.29 -7.32 -3.16
N GLU A 27 -8.56 -8.34 -3.62
CA GLU A 27 -9.12 -9.63 -4.03
C GLU A 27 -9.95 -10.29 -2.92
N PHE A 28 -9.46 -10.27 -1.68
CA PHE A 28 -10.21 -10.80 -0.54
C PHE A 28 -11.50 -10.03 -0.29
N THR A 29 -11.45 -8.70 -0.44
CA THR A 29 -12.64 -7.84 -0.30
C THR A 29 -13.64 -8.09 -1.42
N GLU A 30 -13.19 -8.27 -2.66
CA GLU A 30 -14.02 -8.66 -3.81
C GLU A 30 -14.65 -10.06 -3.64
N SER A 31 -13.96 -10.99 -2.97
CA SER A 31 -14.53 -12.30 -2.66
C SER A 31 -15.70 -12.25 -1.66
N LYS A 32 -15.76 -11.17 -0.86
CA LYS A 32 -16.78 -10.96 0.19
C LYS A 32 -17.91 -10.03 -0.29
N VAL A 33 -17.59 -9.12 -1.20
CA VAL A 33 -18.49 -8.08 -1.70
C VAL A 33 -18.35 -8.03 -3.21
N ASN A 34 -19.47 -8.11 -3.95
CA ASN A 34 -19.43 -8.01 -5.40
C ASN A 34 -19.16 -6.55 -5.82
N ILE A 35 -17.88 -6.19 -5.96
CA ILE A 35 -17.44 -4.84 -6.30
C ILE A 35 -17.38 -4.72 -7.83
N PRO A 36 -17.95 -3.66 -8.43
CA PRO A 36 -17.86 -3.44 -9.86
C PRO A 36 -16.41 -3.22 -10.29
N GLU A 37 -16.03 -3.70 -11.47
CA GLU A 37 -14.65 -3.68 -11.97
C GLU A 37 -14.01 -2.28 -12.01
N LYS A 38 -14.83 -1.23 -12.21
CA LYS A 38 -14.40 0.18 -12.13
C LYS A 38 -13.88 0.58 -10.75
N TRP A 39 -14.46 0.02 -9.69
CA TRP A 39 -14.09 0.30 -8.31
C TRP A 39 -12.87 -0.49 -7.86
N ARG A 40 -12.56 -1.63 -8.51
CA ARG A 40 -11.36 -2.43 -8.22
C ARG A 40 -10.09 -1.60 -8.27
N ASN A 41 -9.86 -0.88 -9.37
CA ASN A 41 -8.65 -0.06 -9.53
C ASN A 41 -8.56 1.06 -8.49
N VAL A 42 -9.68 1.69 -8.15
CA VAL A 42 -9.73 2.74 -7.12
C VAL A 42 -9.40 2.16 -5.75
N LEU A 43 -9.99 1.02 -5.40
CA LEU A 43 -9.68 0.30 -4.17
C LEU A 43 -8.22 -0.16 -4.12
N LEU A 44 -7.66 -0.64 -5.23
CA LEU A 44 -6.27 -1.08 -5.31
C LEU A 44 -5.30 0.06 -5.03
N ILE A 45 -5.48 1.19 -5.71
CA ILE A 45 -4.64 2.39 -5.50
C ILE A 45 -4.82 2.89 -4.07
N PHE A 46 -6.05 3.01 -3.59
CA PHE A 46 -6.34 3.48 -2.24
C PHE A 46 -5.69 2.59 -1.17
N THR A 47 -5.86 1.26 -1.30
CA THR A 47 -5.31 0.28 -0.34
C THR A 47 -3.79 0.28 -0.38
N THR A 48 -3.17 0.40 -1.56
CA THR A 48 -1.71 0.49 -1.71
C THR A 48 -1.15 1.75 -1.05
N VAL A 49 -1.80 2.90 -1.24
CA VAL A 49 -1.39 4.17 -0.63
C VAL A 49 -1.53 4.12 0.89
N VAL A 50 -2.68 3.62 1.40
CA VAL A 50 -2.90 3.48 2.85
C VAL A 50 -1.88 2.55 3.49
N LEU A 51 -1.64 1.37 2.90
CA LEU A 51 -0.66 0.41 3.38
C LEU A 51 0.76 0.98 3.39
N SER A 52 1.18 1.62 2.29
CA SER A 52 2.52 2.21 2.20
C SER A 52 2.74 3.35 3.20
N LEU A 53 1.71 4.17 3.47
CA LEU A 53 1.76 5.19 4.51
C LEU A 53 1.82 4.59 5.92
N CYS A 54 1.01 3.57 6.20
CA CYS A 54 1.06 2.86 7.48
C CYS A 54 2.44 2.26 7.74
N VAL A 55 3.06 1.65 6.73
CA VAL A 55 4.39 1.05 6.86
C VAL A 55 5.48 2.12 6.93
N GLY A 56 5.40 3.18 6.13
CA GLY A 56 6.33 4.32 6.22
C GLY A 56 6.30 5.00 7.59
N LEU A 57 5.13 5.11 8.22
CA LEU A 57 5.00 5.57 9.60
C LEU A 57 5.56 4.56 10.60
N PHE A 58 5.31 3.26 10.41
CA PHE A 58 5.87 2.20 11.26
C PHE A 58 7.40 2.22 11.26
N ILE A 59 8.05 2.44 10.11
CA ILE A 59 9.52 2.56 10.02
C ILE A 59 10.06 3.73 10.86
N ARG A 60 9.27 4.78 11.08
CA ARG A 60 9.68 5.92 11.91
C ARG A 60 9.57 5.64 13.41
N PHE A 61 8.76 4.67 13.82
CA PHE A 61 8.53 4.28 15.22
C PHE A 61 9.18 2.95 15.62
N ALA A 62 9.72 2.19 14.67
CA ALA A 62 10.47 0.96 14.86
C ALA A 62 11.98 1.24 14.99
#